data_AF-A0A0D6LIC0-F1
#
_entry.id   AF-A0A0D6LIC0-F1
#
_cell.length_a   1.000
_cell.length_b   1.000
_cell.length_c   1.000
_cell.angle_alpha   90.00
_cell.angle_beta   90.00
_cell.angle_gamma   90.00
#
_symmetry.space_group_name_H-M   'P 1'
#
loop_
_entity.id
_entity.type
_entity.pdbx_description
1 polymer ?
#
loop_
_entity_poly.entity_id
_entity_poly.type
_entity_poly.pdbx_seq_one_letter_code
_entity_poly.pdbx_strand_id
1 'polypeptide(L)' 'MQCALYLSALILQSWTLDLIYLHDGSPLFGEEVIAPHGKRLTQFLGIPFAEPPIGNLRFSLTLVIH' A
#
# COMPACT_ATOMS: atom_id res chain seq x y z
N MET A 1 9.73 29.51 17.81
CA MET A 1 10.87 28.80 17.20
C MET A 1 10.76 27.28 17.37
N GLN A 2 10.29 26.78 18.52
CA GLN A 2 10.09 25.34 18.76
C GLN A 2 9.03 24.68 17.86
N CYS A 3 7.92 25.36 17.56
CA CYS A 3 6.84 24.79 16.73
C CYS A 3 7.27 24.49 15.28
N ALA A 4 8.16 25.29 14.71
CA ALA A 4 8.69 25.07 13.35
C ALA A 4 9.59 23.83 13.29
N LEU A 5 10.33 23.55 14.36
CA LEU A 5 11.19 22.35 14.47
C LEU A 5 10.37 21.06 14.65
N TYR A 6 9.23 21.13 15.36
CA TYR A 6 8.30 19.99 15.46
C TYR A 6 7.59 19.69 14.15
N LEU A 7 7.16 20.73 13.42
CA LEU A 7 6.56 20.57 12.08
C LEU A 7 7.55 19.96 11.09
N SER A 8 8.82 20.40 11.09
CA SER A 8 9.84 19.78 10.24
C SER A 8 10.16 18.34 10.65
N ALA A 9 10.18 18.02 11.95
CA ALA A 9 10.41 16.65 12.42
C ALA A 9 9.26 15.70 12.03
N LEU A 10 8.01 16.17 12.06
CA LEU A 10 6.84 15.43 11.56
C LEU A 10 6.92 15.17 10.05
N ILE A 11 7.40 16.16 9.28
CA ILE A 11 7.61 16.01 7.82
C ILE A 11 8.74 15.02 7.52
N LEU A 12 9.81 14.98 8.34
CA LEU A 12 10.91 14.01 8.22
C LEU A 12 10.54 12.59 8.67
N GLN A 13 9.42 12.39 9.38
CA GLN A 13 8.93 11.05 9.77
C GLN A 13 8.05 10.39 8.69
N SER A 14 7.69 11.11 7.63
CA SER A 14 6.71 10.67 6.61
C SER A 14 7.28 9.73 5.53
N TRP A 15 8.49 9.21 5.69
CA TRP A 15 9.18 8.38 4.68
C TRP A 15 9.10 6.88 5.04
N THR A 16 7.89 6.35 5.20
CA THR A 16 7.65 4.89 5.38
C THR A 16 6.95 4.25 4.19
N LEU A 17 6.74 5.01 3.11
CA LEU A 17 6.09 4.54 1.89
C LEU A 17 7.09 3.81 1.00
N ASP A 18 6.86 2.51 0.78
CA ASP A 18 7.61 1.72 -0.19
C ASP A 18 6.87 1.74 -1.55
N LEU A 19 7.53 2.16 -2.62
CA LEU A 19 6.94 2.27 -3.95
C LEU A 19 7.60 1.25 -4.89
N ILE A 20 6.80 0.32 -5.40
CA ILE A 20 7.24 -0.72 -6.34
C ILE A 20 6.38 -0.63 -7.59
N TYR A 21 6.96 -0.96 -8.75
CA TYR A 21 6.23 -1.10 -10.00
C TYR A 21 6.05 -2.58 -10.35
N LEU A 22 4.82 -2.95 -10.68
CA LEU A 22 4.51 -4.26 -11.25
C LEU A 22 4.98 -4.35 -12.71
N HIS A 23 4.96 -5.56 -13.26
CA HIS A 23 5.40 -5.87 -14.63
C HIS A 23 4.64 -5.11 -15.74
N ASP A 24 3.40 -4.73 -15.47
CA ASP A 24 2.51 -3.90 -16.29
C ASP A 24 2.81 -2.39 -16.15
N GLY A 25 3.68 -2.01 -15.22
CA GLY A 25 4.02 -0.62 -14.89
C GLY A 25 3.08 0.04 -13.88
N SER A 26 2.13 -0.69 -13.29
CA SER A 26 1.25 -0.13 -12.26
C SER A 26 2.00 0.06 -10.93
N PRO A 27 1.73 1.15 -10.18
CA PRO A 27 2.39 1.41 -8.92
C PRO A 27 1.72 0.67 -7.75
N LEU A 28 2.53 0.10 -6.87
CA LEU A 28 2.12 -0.43 -5.57
C LEU A 28 2.77 0.36 -4.44
N PHE A 29 1.95 0.81 -3.51
CA PHE A 29 2.37 1.46 -2.27
C PHE A 29 2.31 0.46 -1.12
N GLY A 30 3.45 0.26 -0.47
CA GLY A 30 3.60 -0.57 0.72
C GLY A 30 3.95 0.27 1.94
N GLU A 31 3.95 -0.41 3.08
CA GLU A 31 4.26 0.17 4.39
C GLU A 31 5.28 -0.71 5.11
N GLU A 32 6.28 -0.09 5.74
CA GLU A 32 7.10 -0.79 6.72
C GLU A 32 6.39 -0.94 8.06
N VAL A 33 6.24 -2.18 8.53
CA VAL A 33 5.63 -2.52 9.81
C VAL A 33 6.54 -3.38 10.68
N ILE A 34 6.31 -3.33 11.99
CA ILE A 34 6.97 -4.22 12.95
C ILE A 34 6.03 -5.37 13.28
N ALA A 35 6.42 -6.60 12.93
CA ALA A 35 5.71 -7.81 13.31
C ALA A 35 5.72 -8.01 14.84
N PRO A 36 4.79 -8.82 15.40
CA PRO A 36 4.69 -9.03 16.85
C PRO A 36 6.00 -9.46 17.56
N HIS A 37 6.92 -10.10 16.83
CA HIS A 37 8.24 -10.51 17.35
C HIS A 37 9.38 -9.54 16.99
N GLY A 38 9.06 -8.28 16.67
CA GLY A 38 10.04 -7.21 16.45
C GLY A 38 10.70 -7.19 15.07
N LYS A 39 10.30 -8.07 14.14
CA LYS A 39 10.85 -8.08 12.77
C LYS A 39 10.22 -6.99 11.91
N ARG A 40 11.05 -6.20 11.23
CA ARG A 40 10.62 -5.28 10.17
C ARG A 40 10.14 -6.06 8.95
N LEU A 41 8.98 -5.69 8.41
CA LEU A 41 8.38 -6.23 7.21
C LEU A 41 7.91 -5.06 6.34
N THR A 42 8.13 -5.13 5.04
CA THR A 42 7.33 -4.36 4.09
C THR A 42 6.06 -5.14 3.80
N GLN A 43 4.90 -4.54 4.02
CA GLN A 43 3.60 -5.14 3.67
C GLN A 43 2.92 -4.37 2.54
N PHE A 44 2.28 -5.10 1.63
CA PHE A 44 1.40 -4.56 0.60
C PHE A 44 0.05 -5.25 0.75
N LEU A 45 -1.00 -4.48 1.05
CA LEU A 45 -2.33 -5.01 1.38
C LEU A 45 -3.38 -4.52 0.39
N GLY A 46 -4.38 -5.35 0.11
CA GLY A 46 -5.51 -4.99 -0.73
C GLY A 46 -5.19 -4.84 -2.23
N ILE A 47 -4.09 -5.44 -2.70
CA ILE A 47 -3.75 -5.44 -4.14
C ILE A 47 -4.88 -6.18 -4.90
N PRO A 48 -5.56 -5.50 -5.84
CA PRO A 48 -6.60 -6.15 -6.62
C PRO A 48 -5.99 -7.15 -7.61
N PHE A 49 -6.66 -8.28 -7.81
CA PHE A 49 -6.28 -9.29 -8.82
C PHE A 49 -7.43 -9.59 -9.80
N ALA A 50 -8.62 -9.07 -9.52
CA ALA A 50 -9.82 -9.23 -10.32
C ALA A 50 -10.77 -8.05 -10.10
N GLU A 51 -11.69 -7.85 -11.04
CA GLU A 51 -12.78 -6.90 -10.88
C GLU A 51 -13.72 -7.32 -9.74
N PRO A 52 -14.19 -6.38 -8.89
CA PRO A 52 -15.14 -6.69 -7.84
C PRO A 52 -16.42 -7.37 -8.41
N PRO A 53 -16.87 -8.52 -7.86
CA PRO A 53 -18.00 -9.27 -8.40
C PRO A 53 -19.36 -8.67 -7.95
N ILE A 54 -19.59 -7.42 -8.33
CA ILE A 54 -20.79 -6.64 -8.00
C ILE A 54 -21.73 -6.50 -9.19
N GLY A 55 -23.02 -6.26 -8.94
CA GLY A 55 -24.03 -6.11 -10.00
C GLY A 55 -24.10 -7.32 -10.92
N ASN A 56 -23.94 -7.09 -12.23
CA ASN A 56 -23.97 -8.14 -13.26
C ASN A 56 -22.78 -9.10 -13.20
N LEU A 57 -21.69 -8.74 -12.50
CA LEU A 57 -20.56 -9.64 -12.28
C LEU A 57 -20.82 -10.62 -11.13
N ARG A 58 -21.86 -10.38 -10.31
CA ARG A 58 -22.22 -11.30 -9.23
C ARG A 58 -22.67 -12.62 -9.85
N PHE A 59 -22.06 -13.72 -9.40
CA PHE A 59 -22.26 -15.07 -9.93
C PHE A 59 -21.78 -15.28 -11.38
N SER A 60 -21.02 -14.35 -11.95
CA SER A 60 -20.30 -14.55 -13.20
C SER A 60 -18.94 -15.22 -12.96
N LEU A 61 -18.24 -15.60 -14.04
CA LEU A 61 -16.83 -15.96 -13.97
C LEU A 61 -16.01 -14.76 -13.52
N THR A 62 -14.94 -15.02 -12.76
CA THR A 62 -13.99 -14.01 -12.30
C THR A 62 -13.34 -13.31 -13.50
N LEU A 63 -13.39 -11.98 -13.51
CA LEU A 63 -12.68 -11.16 -14.49
C LEU A 63 -11.35 -10.70 -13.89
N VAL A 64 -10.25 -11.33 -14.32
CA VAL A 64 -8.88 -11.04 -13.85
C VAL A 64 -8.40 -9.72 -14.45
N ILE A 65 -7.79 -8.87 -13.63
CA ILE A 65 -7.11 -7.65 -14.10
C ILE A 65 -5.65 -7.98 -14.42
N HIS A 66 -5.16 -7.51 -15.58
CA HIS A 66 -3.85 -7.80 -16.13
C HIS A 66 -2.89 -6.62 -15.99
#